data_AF-A0A7W7CQL7-F1
#
_entry.id   AF-A0A7W7CQL7-F1
#
_cell.length_a   1.000
_cell.length_b   1.000
_cell.length_c   1.000
_cell.angle_alpha   90.00
_cell.angle_beta   90.00
_cell.angle_gamma   90.00
#
_symmetry.space_group_name_H-M   'P 1'
#
loop_
_entity.id
_entity.type
_entity.pdbx_description
1 polymer ?
#
loop_
_entity_poly.entity_id
_entity_poly.type
_entity_poly.pdbx_seq_one_letter_code
_entity_poly.pdbx_strand_id
1 'polypeptide(L)' 'MLSQTLRSLAADGLVDRRVEASVPPRVHSRLTALGRSLDEPLAALREWAERHMPDGDHFSRRTGNRSQPG' A
#
# COMPACT_ATOMS: atom_id res chain seq x y z
N MET A 1 -2.37 -0.18 14.55
CA MET A 1 -1.66 -1.46 14.36
C MET A 1 -1.83 -1.92 12.91
N LEU A 2 -0.74 -2.22 12.18
CA LEU A 2 -0.78 -2.58 10.75
C LEU A 2 -1.70 -3.78 10.45
N SER A 3 -1.71 -4.79 11.31
CA SER A 3 -2.57 -5.97 11.17
C SER A 3 -4.06 -5.64 11.23
N GLN A 4 -4.45 -4.60 11.97
CA GLN A 4 -5.84 -4.10 12.00
C GLN A 4 -6.19 -3.43 10.68
N THR A 5 -5.32 -2.54 10.19
CA THR A 5 -5.50 -1.84 8.92
C THR A 5 -5.63 -2.81 7.75
N LEU A 6 -4.75 -3.81 7.66
CA LEU A 6 -4.83 -4.83 6.60
C LEU A 6 -6.10 -5.68 6.69
N ARG A 7 -6.63 -5.93 7.90
CA ARG A 7 -7.93 -6.61 8.05
C ARG A 7 -9.08 -5.75 7.53
N SER A 8 -9.09 -4.45 7.84
CA SER A 8 -10.10 -3.52 7.34
C SER A 8 -10.03 -3.42 5.81
N LEU A 9 -8.85 -3.19 5.25
CA LEU A 9 -8.67 -3.12 3.79
C LEU A 9 -9.05 -4.43 3.07
N ALA A 10 -8.88 -5.58 3.73
CA ALA A 10 -9.35 -6.85 3.19
C ALA A 10 -10.88 -6.99 3.25
N ALA A 11 -11.51 -6.53 4.32
CA ALA A 11 -12.97 -6.48 4.44
C ALA A 11 -13.59 -5.54 3.40
N ASP A 12 -12.91 -4.44 3.08
CA ASP A 12 -13.31 -3.47 2.06
C ASP A 12 -13.00 -3.93 0.62
N GLY A 13 -12.38 -5.11 0.44
CA GLY A 13 -12.06 -5.67 -0.87
C GLY A 13 -10.89 -5.00 -1.58
N LEU A 14 -10.12 -4.16 -0.90
CA LEU A 14 -8.93 -3.47 -1.42
C LEU A 14 -7.68 -4.36 -1.38
N VAL A 15 -7.61 -5.27 -0.41
CA VAL A 15 -6.49 -6.20 -0.22
C VAL A 15 -6.99 -7.64 -0.23
N ASP A 16 -6.38 -8.49 -1.06
CA ASP A 16 -6.50 -9.93 -0.93
C ASP A 16 -5.49 -10.44 0.11
N ARG A 17 -5.96 -11.28 1.04
CA ARG A 17 -5.17 -11.83 2.14
C ARG A 17 -5.24 -13.34 2.12
N ARG A 18 -4.09 -13.98 1.92
CA ARG A 18 -3.96 -15.44 1.90
C ARG A 18 -3.03 -15.91 3.00
N VAL A 19 -3.46 -16.92 3.77
CA VAL A 19 -2.60 -17.65 4.69
C VAL A 19 -2.08 -18.88 3.97
N GLU A 20 -0.76 -19.04 3.93
CA GLU A 20 -0.09 -20.22 3.40
C GLU A 20 0.28 -21.14 4.57
N ALA A 21 -0.07 -22.42 4.43
CA ALA A 21 0.29 -23.45 5.39
C ALA A 21 1.79 -23.77 5.24
N SER A 22 2.62 -23.09 6.04
CA SER A 22 4.05 -23.36 6.21
C SER A 22 4.41 -23.42 7.70
N VAL A 23 5.63 -23.85 8.02
CA VAL A 23 6.16 -23.78 9.40
C VAL A 23 7.34 -22.79 9.42
N PRO A 24 7.19 -21.61 10.03
CA PRO A 24 5.95 -21.01 10.57
C PRO A 24 4.96 -20.58 9.47
N PRO A 25 3.66 -20.38 9.78
CA PRO A 25 2.66 -19.96 8.79
C PRO A 25 3.00 -18.61 8.17
N ARG A 26 2.92 -18.52 6.84
CA ARG A 26 3.17 -17.28 6.10
C ARG A 26 1.86 -16.60 5.72
N VAL A 27 1.84 -15.28 5.83
CA VAL A 27 0.70 -14.45 5.44
C VAL A 27 1.12 -13.59 4.25
N HIS A 28 0.39 -13.73 3.16
CA HIS A 28 0.57 -12.93 1.96
C HIS A 28 -0.56 -11.91 1.88
N SER A 29 -0.21 -10.69 1.45
CA SER A 29 -1.17 -9.62 1.23
C SER A 29 -0.84 -8.95 -0.09
N ARG A 30 -1.85 -8.76 -0.94
CA ARG A 30 -1.71 -8.12 -2.25
C ARG A 30 -2.90 -7.20 -2.49
N LEU A 31 -2.69 -6.09 -3.18
CA LEU A 31 -3.81 -5.27 -3.65
C LEU A 31 -4.68 -6.04 -4.64
N THR A 32 -6.00 -5.89 -4.53
CA THR A 32 -6.94 -6.36 -5.54
C THR A 32 -6.92 -5.43 -6.76
N ALA A 33 -7.75 -5.68 -7.77
CA ALA A 33 -7.94 -4.72 -8.86
C ALA A 33 -8.49 -3.38 -8.34
N LEU A 34 -9.46 -3.43 -7.41
CA LEU A 34 -10.01 -2.24 -6.74
C LEU A 34 -8.97 -1.53 -5.88
N GLY A 35 -8.13 -2.29 -5.15
CA GLY A 35 -7.02 -1.70 -4.40
C GLY A 35 -6.02 -0.95 -5.29
N ARG A 36 -5.73 -1.49 -6.48
CA ARG A 36 -4.85 -0.84 -7.47
C ARG A 36 -5.48 0.39 -8.12
N SER A 37 -6.80 0.43 -8.28
CA SER A 37 -7.45 1.63 -8.83
C SER A 37 -7.37 2.85 -7.90
N LEU A 38 -6.90 2.69 -6.66
CA LEU A 38 -6.59 3.81 -5.77
C LEU A 38 -5.29 4.55 -6.14
N ASP A 39 -4.44 3.99 -7.00
CA ASP A 39 -3.17 4.63 -7.37
C ASP A 39 -3.41 6.03 -7.97
N GLU A 40 -4.38 6.18 -8.86
CA GLU A 40 -4.73 7.45 -9.49
C GLU A 40 -5.26 8.52 -8.52
N PRO A 41 -6.31 8.27 -7.70
CA PRO A 41 -6.79 9.26 -6.74
C PRO A 41 -5.76 9.58 -5.65
N LEU A 42 -4.92 8.61 -5.23
CA LEU A 42 -3.85 8.86 -4.28
C LEU A 42 -2.73 9.72 -4.89
N ALA A 43 -2.41 9.52 -6.17
CA ALA A 43 -1.46 10.37 -6.89
C ALA A 43 -1.97 11.82 -6.96
N ALA A 44 -3.24 12.03 -7.32
CA ALA A 44 -3.84 13.36 -7.34
C ALA A 44 -3.84 14.04 -5.96
N LEU A 45 -4.13 13.27 -4.89
CA LEU A 45 -4.04 13.77 -3.52
C LEU A 45 -2.61 14.17 -3.14
N ARG A 46 -1.62 13.35 -3.54
CA ARG A 46 -0.19 13.63 -3.32
C ARG A 46 0.23 14.93 -4.02
N GLU A 47 -0.14 15.09 -5.29
CA GLU A 47 0.15 16.31 -6.07
C GLU A 47 -0.53 17.55 -5.48
N TRP A 48 -1.74 17.41 -4.96
CA TRP A 48 -2.41 18.50 -4.27
C TRP A 48 -1.65 18.87 -2.98
N ALA A 49 -1.27 17.89 -2.17
CA ALA A 49 -0.53 18.12 -0.93
C ALA A 49 0.82 18.80 -1.20
N GLU A 50 1.57 18.33 -2.19
CA GLU A 50 2.85 18.94 -2.59
C GLU A 50 2.72 20.41 -3.02
N ARG A 51 1.58 20.81 -3.57
CA ARG A 51 1.34 22.20 -3.99
C ARG A 51 0.92 23.14 -2.86
N HIS A 52 0.34 22.61 -1.77
CA HIS A 52 -0.34 23.41 -0.76
C HIS A 52 0.26 23.28 0.64
N MET A 53 1.08 22.25 0.88
CA MET A 53 1.80 22.10 2.13
C MET A 53 3.17 22.76 1.98
N PRO A 54 3.53 23.75 2.82
CA PRO A 54 4.87 24.31 2.84
C PRO A 54 5.88 23.20 3.14
N ASP A 55 7.12 23.41 2.67
CA ASP A 55 8.26 22.46 2.53
C ASP A 55 8.79 21.87 3.86
N GLY A 56 7.88 21.42 4.72
CA GLY A 56 8.09 20.99 6.09
C GLY A 56 7.66 19.56 6.32
N ASP A 57 7.84 18.68 5.33
CA ASP A 57 8.14 17.27 5.58
C ASP A 57 8.44 16.60 4.24
N HIS A 58 9.70 16.21 4.06
CA HIS A 58 10.22 15.54 2.88
C HIS A 58 9.57 14.14 2.77
N PHE A 59 8.31 14.06 2.29
CA PHE A 59 7.54 12.82 2.14
C PHE A 59 8.32 11.88 1.21
N SER A 60 9.08 10.97 1.84
CA SER A 60 10.22 10.29 1.25
C SER A 60 9.88 9.63 -0.09
N ARG A 61 10.62 10.00 -1.14
CA ARG A 61 10.71 9.34 -2.46
C ARG A 61 11.27 7.90 -2.36
N ARG A 62 10.78 7.07 -1.44
CA ARG A 62 11.28 5.69 -1.18
C ARG A 62 10.26 4.58 -1.46
N THR A 63 9.16 4.87 -2.14
CA THR A 63 8.28 3.83 -2.69
C THR A 63 8.46 3.73 -4.20
N GLY A 64 9.71 3.59 -4.63
CA GLY A 64 10.07 3.31 -6.02
C GLY A 64 11.28 2.40 -6.04
N ASN A 65 11.08 1.19 -6.58
CA ASN A 65 12.11 0.22 -6.96
C ASN A 65 12.66 -0.72 -5.86
N ARG A 66 11.99 -1.85 -5.67
CA ARG A 66 12.61 -3.10 -5.17
C ARG A 66 12.33 -4.25 -6.13
N SER A 67 12.69 -4.05 -7.41
CA SER A 67 12.93 -5.15 -8.33
C SER A 67 14.44 -5.42 -8.34
N GLN A 68 14.88 -6.38 -7.53
CA GLN A 68 16.17 -7.06 -7.75
C GLN A 68 15.97 -8.08 -8.87
N PRO A 69 16.68 -8.01 -10.01
CA PRO A 69 17.11 -9.21 -10.71
C PRO A 69 18.45 -9.67 -10.13
N GLY A 70 18.62 -10.99 -10.04
CA GLY A 70 19.84 -11.64 -9.58
C GLY A 70 20.99 -11.60 -10.59
#